data_AF-A0A2H0B064-F1
#
_entry.id   AF-A0A2H0B064-F1
#
_cell.length_a   1.000
_cell.length_b   1.000
_cell.length_c   1.000
_cell.angle_alpha   90.00
_cell.angle_beta   90.00
_cell.angle_gamma   90.00
#
_symmetry.space_group_name_H-M   'P 1'
#
loop_
_entity.id
_entity.type
_entity.pdbx_description
1 polymer ?
#
loop_
_entity_poly.entity_id
_entity_poly.type
_entity_poly.pdbx_seq_one_letter_code
_entity_poly.pdbx_strand_id
1 'polypeptide(L)' 'MKLNSSDFEDGGDIPLKFTCQGEGISPTLSWSEIPAGAKSLALSLVDPDAPGGNFIHWLIINIPASASGI' A
#
# COMPACT_ATOMS: atom_id res chain seq x y z
N MET A 1 4.96 -10.64 9.57
CA MET A 1 4.79 -9.32 8.91
C MET A 1 3.34 -9.16 8.54
N LYS A 2 2.77 -8.00 8.85
CA LYS A 2 1.38 -7.64 8.55
C LYS A 2 1.34 -6.25 7.93
N LEU A 3 0.37 -6.02 7.05
CA LEU A 3 0.06 -4.73 6.43
C LEU A 3 -1.41 -4.40 6.75
N ASN A 4 -1.69 -3.18 7.20
CA ASN A 4 -3.03 -2.71 7.55
C ASN A 4 -3.21 -1.26 7.10
N SER A 5 -4.47 -0.85 6.94
CA SER A 5 -4.87 0.53 6.72
C SER A 5 -5.83 0.95 7.82
N SER A 6 -5.73 2.18 8.31
CA SER A 6 -6.76 2.77 9.18
C SER A 6 -7.94 3.33 8.40
N ASP A 7 -7.82 3.39 7.07
CA ASP A 7 -8.81 3.99 6.19
C ASP A 7 -9.80 2.99 5.57
N PHE A 8 -9.45 1.71 5.52
CA PHE A 8 -10.31 0.62 5.02
C PHE A 8 -9.80 -0.75 5.48
N GLU A 9 -10.68 -1.75 5.46
CA GLU A 9 -10.37 -3.14 5.80
C GLU A 9 -9.90 -3.93 4.56
N ASP A 10 -9.18 -5.03 4.79
CA ASP A 10 -8.80 -5.95 3.72
C ASP A 10 -10.04 -6.55 3.03
N GLY A 11 -10.06 -6.50 1.70
CA GLY A 11 -11.22 -6.86 0.87
C GLY A 11 -12.40 -5.88 0.93
N GLY A 12 -12.30 -4.77 1.68
CA GLY A 12 -13.28 -3.71 1.71
C GLY A 12 -13.15 -2.70 0.57
N ASP A 13 -14.15 -1.83 0.44
CA ASP A 13 -14.13 -0.76 -0.55
C ASP A 13 -13.09 0.30 -0.21
N ILE A 14 -12.34 0.77 -1.22
CA ILE A 14 -11.43 1.91 -1.08
C ILE A 14 -12.26 3.21 -1.06
N PRO A 15 -12.17 4.05 0.00
CA PRO A 15 -12.91 5.30 0.07
C PRO A 15 -12.64 6.25 -1.11
N LEU A 16 -13.67 6.97 -1.56
CA LEU A 16 -13.62 7.87 -2.72
C LEU A 16 -12.44 8.85 -2.69
N LYS A 17 -12.04 9.34 -1.51
CA LYS A 17 -10.92 10.29 -1.35
C LYS A 17 -9.58 9.77 -1.94
N PHE A 18 -9.38 8.46 -2.03
CA PHE A 18 -8.18 7.85 -2.61
C PHE A 18 -8.29 7.48 -4.09
N THR A 19 -9.46 7.70 -4.68
CA THR A 19 -9.74 7.35 -6.07
C THR A 19 -9.61 8.58 -6.97
N CYS A 20 -9.65 8.37 -8.29
CA CYS A 20 -9.70 9.46 -9.26
C CYS A 20 -11.00 10.30 -9.21
N GLN A 21 -12.02 9.83 -8.49
CA GLN A 21 -13.27 10.57 -8.26
C GLN A 21 -13.21 11.47 -7.01
N GLY A 22 -12.14 11.37 -6.22
CA GLY A 22 -11.89 12.19 -5.03
C GLY A 22 -10.59 12.96 -5.15
N GLU A 23 -9.84 13.01 -4.04
CA GLU A 23 -8.59 13.77 -3.96
C GLU A 23 -7.40 13.07 -4.63
N GLY A 24 -7.49 11.76 -4.84
CA GLY A 24 -6.41 10.96 -5.43
C GLY A 24 -5.15 10.86 -4.55
N ILE A 25 -5.29 11.09 -3.25
CA ILE A 25 -4.20 10.92 -2.27
C ILE A 25 -3.99 9.45 -1.95
N SER A 26 -2.82 9.10 -1.41
CA SER A 26 -2.53 7.73 -0.96
C SER A 26 -3.21 7.42 0.37
N PRO A 27 -3.66 6.17 0.60
CA PRO A 27 -4.16 5.76 1.91
C PRO A 27 -3.05 5.61 2.95
N THR A 28 -3.43 5.72 4.21
CA THR A 28 -2.52 5.46 5.34
C THR A 28 -2.24 3.98 5.39
N LEU A 29 -0.97 3.58 5.31
CA LEU A 29 -0.59 2.18 5.40
C LEU A 29 0.38 1.99 6.57
N SER A 30 0.13 0.96 7.36
CA SER A 30 0.96 0.60 8.51
C SER A 30 1.36 -0.85 8.42
N TRP A 31 2.56 -1.16 8.89
CA TRP A 31 3.03 -2.54 8.93
C TRP A 31 3.72 -2.84 10.25
N SER A 32 3.67 -4.12 10.60
CA SER A 32 4.23 -4.64 11.84
C SER A 32 4.84 -6.01 11.60
N GLU A 33 5.54 -6.54 12.63
CA GLU A 33 6.19 -7.85 12.57
C GLU A 33 7.18 -7.96 11.38
N ILE A 34 7.95 -6.90 11.12
CA ILE A 34 8.99 -6.86 10.10
C ILE A 34 10.03 -7.95 10.43
N PRO A 35 10.41 -8.82 9.48
CA PRO A 35 11.36 -9.89 9.74
C PRO A 35 12.72 -9.36 10.19
N ALA A 36 13.33 -10.04 11.17
CA ALA A 36 14.67 -9.70 11.63
C ALA A 36 15.68 -9.76 10.47
N GLY A 37 16.55 -8.75 10.39
CA GLY A 37 17.56 -8.66 9.34
C GLY A 37 17.11 -7.97 8.05
N ALA A 38 15.82 -7.61 7.91
CA ALA A 38 15.35 -6.76 6.82
C ALA A 38 16.18 -5.46 6.75
N LYS A 39 16.63 -5.09 5.55
CA LYS A 39 17.44 -3.88 5.32
C LYS A 39 16.58 -2.72 4.81
N SER A 40 15.58 -3.05 4.02
CA SER A 40 14.57 -2.12 3.52
C SER A 40 13.30 -2.88 3.20
N LEU A 41 12.21 -2.14 3.01
CA LEU A 41 10.93 -2.61 2.51
C LEU A 41 10.66 -2.02 1.13
N ALA A 42 9.77 -2.66 0.39
CA ALA A 42 9.18 -2.15 -0.83
C ALA A 42 7.65 -2.31 -0.74
N LEU A 43 6.92 -1.37 -1.34
CA LEU A 43 5.47 -1.40 -1.45
C LEU A 43 5.09 -1.35 -2.93
N SER A 44 4.20 -2.24 -3.35
CA SER A 44 3.56 -2.17 -4.67
C SER A 44 2.05 -2.27 -4.51
N LEU A 45 1.34 -1.33 -5.11
CA LEU A 45 -0.12 -1.37 -5.27
C LEU A 45 -0.41 -1.74 -6.71
N VAL A 46 -0.96 -2.93 -6.93
CA VAL A 46 -1.20 -3.50 -8.26
C VAL A 46 -2.69 -3.76 -8.42
N ASP A 47 -3.24 -3.28 -9.53
CA ASP A 47 -4.56 -3.66 -10.02
C ASP A 47 -4.39 -4.79 -11.06
N PRO A 48 -4.71 -6.05 -10.71
CA PRO A 48 -4.65 -7.17 -11.65
C PRO A 48 -5.83 -7.18 -12.64
N ASP A 49 -6.89 -6.42 -12.36
CA ASP A 49 -8.13 -6.38 -13.12
C ASP A 49 -8.15 -5.25 -14.18
N ALA A 50 -7.10 -4.43 -14.22
CA ALA A 50 -6.96 -3.36 -15.20
C ALA A 50 -7.00 -3.90 -16.64
N PRO A 51 -7.53 -3.11 -17.61
CA PRO A 51 -7.55 -3.51 -19.01
C PRO A 51 -6.14 -3.81 -19.54
N GLY A 52 -5.88 -5.06 -19.90
CA GLY A 52 -4.55 -5.53 -20.33
C GLY A 52 -3.74 -6.25 -19.25
N GLY A 53 -4.33 -6.49 -18.07
CA GLY A 53 -3.71 -7.18 -16.94
C GLY A 53 -3.08 -6.20 -15.95
N ASN A 54 -2.05 -6.65 -15.22
CA ASN A 54 -1.47 -5.92 -14.10
C ASN A 54 -1.12 -4.44 -14.41
N PHE A 55 -1.68 -3.53 -13.63
CA PHE A 55 -1.32 -2.12 -13.60
C PHE A 55 -0.75 -1.74 -12.22
N ILE A 56 0.45 -1.16 -12.20
CA ILE A 56 1.09 -0.71 -10.97
C ILE A 56 0.65 0.73 -10.67
N HIS A 57 -0.27 0.91 -9.73
CA HIS A 57 -0.69 2.23 -9.25
C HIS A 57 0.38 2.93 -8.43
N TRP A 58 1.16 2.15 -7.67
CA TRP A 58 2.20 2.71 -6.81
C TRP A 58 3.36 1.74 -6.64
N LEU A 59 4.57 2.27 -6.67
CA LEU A 59 5.81 1.52 -6.40
C LEU A 59 6.74 2.41 -5.57
N ILE A 60 7.02 1.97 -4.35
CA ILE A 60 7.95 2.63 -3.43
C ILE A 60 9.01 1.60 -3.04
N ILE A 61 10.27 1.97 -3.14
CA ILE A 61 11.42 1.12 -2.82
C ILE A 61 12.32 1.80 -1.80
N ASN A 62 13.20 1.02 -1.17
CA ASN A 62 14.17 1.50 -0.17
C ASN A 62 13.53 2.18 1.04
N ILE A 63 12.31 1.78 1.41
CA ILE A 63 11.69 2.21 2.66
C ILE A 63 12.56 1.67 3.80
N PRO A 64 13.01 2.50 4.76
CA PRO A 64 13.82 2.02 5.88
C PRO A 64 13.13 0.89 6.62
N ALA A 65 13.86 -0.18 6.98
CA ALA A 65 13.29 -1.29 7.76
C ALA A 65 12.80 -0.88 9.17
N SER A 66 13.15 0.32 9.63
CA SER A 66 12.66 0.93 10.86
C SER A 66 11.35 1.71 10.70
N ALA A 67 10.91 1.97 9.47
CA ALA A 67 9.62 2.62 9.24
C ALA A 67 8.49 1.69 9.66
N SER A 68 7.37 2.25 10.11
CA SER A 68 6.18 1.51 10.54
C SER A 68 4.96 1.76 9.64
N GLY A 69 5.12 2.57 8.60
CA GLY A 69 4.05 2.96 7.69
C GLY A 69 4.46 4.07 6.72
N ILE A 70 3.50 4.49 5.92
CA ILE A 70 3.51 5.70 5.06
C ILE A 70 2.20 6.47 5.24
#